data_AF-A0A5J4NKY8-F1
#
_entry.id   AF-A0A5J4NKY8-F1
#
_cell.length_a   1.000
_cell.length_b   1.000
_cell.length_c   1.000
_cell.angle_alpha   90.00
_cell.angle_beta   90.00
_cell.angle_gamma   90.00
#
_symmetry.space_group_name_H-M   'P 1'
#
loop_
_entity.id
_entity.type
_entity.pdbx_description
1 polymer ?
#
loop_
_entity_poly.entity_id
_entity_poly.type
_entity_poly.pdbx_seq_one_letter_code
_entity_poly.pdbx_strand_id
1 'polypeptide(L)'
;GLFGSLDMDIVQAILGQLDGCDTLSSLTLADLLNVDHQTVVGGIKSLQSMGEVINCEQVTETVYELTNEGQDVAKNGSHEFRVYSAVPACGVSQNSLLDEFPNAKIGLSKALAARWLKIVKDPANGPKIYRAVISSDVITTLSDRDR
;
A
#
# COMPACT_ATOMS: atom_id res chain seq x y z
N GLY A 1 -20.43 38.47 8.77
CA GLY A 1 -20.53 39.17 7.48
C GLY A 1 -19.97 38.34 6.34
N LEU A 2 -18.70 37.93 6.40
CA LEU A 2 -18.03 37.23 5.28
C LEU A 2 -18.41 35.75 5.10
N PHE A 3 -18.62 35.00 6.19
CA PHE A 3 -18.85 33.54 6.12
C PHE A 3 -20.11 33.16 5.33
N GLY A 4 -21.21 33.90 5.46
CA GLY A 4 -22.44 33.64 4.70
C GLY A 4 -22.39 34.00 3.21
N SER A 5 -21.41 34.81 2.78
CA SER A 5 -21.24 35.18 1.37
C SER A 5 -20.57 34.05 0.58
N LEU A 6 -19.50 33.46 1.13
CA LEU A 6 -18.80 32.34 0.49
C LEU A 6 -19.68 31.09 0.40
N ASP A 7 -20.48 30.81 1.44
CA ASP A 7 -21.39 29.66 1.46
C ASP A 7 -22.50 29.78 0.39
N MET A 8 -22.99 30.99 0.11
CA MET A 8 -23.92 31.20 -0.99
C MET A 8 -23.24 31.04 -2.37
N ASP A 9 -22.00 31.51 -2.51
CA ASP A 9 -21.27 31.40 -3.77
C ASP A 9 -21.01 29.93 -4.15
N ILE A 10 -20.60 29.08 -3.20
CA ILE A 10 -20.38 27.65 -3.47
C ILE A 10 -21.69 26.91 -3.77
N VAL A 11 -22.79 27.25 -3.09
CA VAL A 11 -24.10 26.63 -3.33
C VAL A 11 -24.57 26.90 -4.75
N GLN A 12 -24.46 28.15 -5.22
CA GLN A 12 -24.82 28.51 -6.58
C GLN A 12 -23.91 27.83 -7.61
N ALA A 13 -22.61 27.74 -7.34
CA ALA A 13 -21.67 27.05 -8.21
C ALA A 13 -22.01 25.55 -8.36
N ILE A 14 -22.34 24.87 -7.27
CA ILE A 14 -22.73 23.44 -7.29
C ILE A 14 -23.99 23.25 -8.13
N LEU A 15 -25.04 24.06 -7.90
CA LEU A 15 -26.27 23.97 -8.68
C LEU A 15 -26.03 24.22 -10.17
N GLY A 16 -25.20 25.22 -10.51
CA GLY A 16 -24.85 25.50 -11.90
C GLY A 16 -24.12 24.35 -12.60
N GLN A 17 -23.30 23.56 -11.88
CA GLN A 17 -22.66 22.37 -12.44
C GLN A 17 -23.65 21.21 -12.62
N LEU A 18 -24.64 21.09 -11.73
CA LEU A 18 -25.68 20.07 -11.83
C LEU A 18 -26.69 20.37 -12.96
N ASP A 19 -26.88 21.64 -13.35
CA ASP A 19 -27.83 22.07 -14.39
C ASP A 19 -27.52 21.56 -15.83
N GLY A 20 -26.49 20.74 -15.99
CA GLY A 20 -26.17 20.06 -17.26
C GLY A 20 -25.73 18.61 -17.10
N CYS A 21 -25.83 18.04 -15.90
CA CYS A 21 -25.33 16.70 -15.58
C CYS A 21 -26.33 15.93 -14.73
N ASP A 22 -26.65 14.68 -15.10
CA ASP A 22 -27.58 13.85 -14.32
C ASP A 22 -27.06 13.53 -12.91
N THR A 23 -25.75 13.27 -12.78
CA THR A 23 -25.10 12.93 -11.51
C THR A 23 -23.65 13.40 -11.48
N LEU A 24 -23.21 13.96 -10.34
CA LEU A 24 -21.82 14.35 -10.11
C LEU A 24 -21.36 13.92 -8.71
N SER A 25 -20.09 13.51 -8.61
CA SER A 25 -19.47 13.26 -7.31
C SER A 25 -18.97 14.55 -6.67
N SER A 26 -18.94 14.61 -5.35
CA SER A 26 -18.36 15.74 -4.61
C SER A 26 -16.86 15.91 -4.84
N LEU A 27 -16.14 14.85 -5.24
CA LEU A 27 -14.74 14.94 -5.66
C LEU A 27 -14.62 15.63 -7.03
N THR A 28 -15.41 15.19 -8.01
CA THR A 28 -15.45 15.80 -9.35
C THR A 28 -15.83 17.28 -9.30
N LEU A 29 -16.81 17.63 -8.45
CA LEU A 29 -17.18 19.03 -8.23
C LEU A 29 -16.04 19.85 -7.63
N ALA A 30 -15.27 19.29 -6.69
CA ALA A 30 -14.12 19.99 -6.09
C ALA A 30 -13.05 20.30 -7.15
N ASP A 31 -12.77 19.33 -8.03
CA ASP A 31 -11.82 19.50 -9.12
C ASP A 31 -12.32 20.52 -10.17
N LEU A 32 -13.59 20.41 -10.59
CA LEU A 32 -14.19 21.32 -11.59
C LEU A 32 -14.25 22.77 -11.10
N LEU A 33 -14.57 22.96 -9.82
CA LEU A 33 -14.66 24.28 -9.21
C LEU A 33 -13.31 24.79 -8.68
N ASN A 34 -12.27 23.95 -8.70
CA ASN A 34 -10.93 24.24 -8.18
C ASN A 34 -10.97 24.75 -6.72
N VAL A 35 -11.70 24.01 -5.88
CA VAL A 35 -11.84 24.30 -4.44
C VAL A 35 -11.54 23.05 -3.62
N ASP A 36 -11.30 23.23 -2.31
CA ASP A 36 -11.15 22.11 -1.39
C ASP A 36 -12.42 21.26 -1.34
N HIS A 37 -12.25 19.94 -1.26
CA HIS A 37 -13.37 19.00 -1.21
C HIS A 37 -14.32 19.28 -0.03
N GLN A 38 -13.82 19.72 1.12
CA GLN A 38 -14.65 20.05 2.27
C GLN A 38 -15.53 21.27 2.02
N THR A 39 -15.11 22.22 1.17
CA THR A 39 -15.93 23.35 0.76
C THR A 39 -17.15 22.88 -0.03
N VAL A 40 -16.96 21.95 -0.97
CA VAL A 40 -18.06 21.33 -1.72
C VAL A 40 -18.98 20.53 -0.80
N VAL A 41 -18.42 19.70 0.09
CA VAL A 41 -19.20 18.93 1.07
C VAL A 41 -20.04 19.84 1.98
N GLY A 42 -19.48 20.98 2.40
CA GLY A 42 -20.20 22.01 3.14
C GLY A 42 -21.37 22.59 2.34
N GLY A 43 -21.14 22.97 1.07
CA GLY A 43 -22.17 23.46 0.17
C GLY A 43 -23.30 22.44 -0.08
N ILE A 44 -22.96 21.16 -0.26
CA ILE A 44 -23.93 20.06 -0.39
C ILE A 44 -24.80 19.94 0.87
N LYS A 45 -24.19 19.99 2.06
CA LYS A 45 -24.94 19.97 3.34
C LYS A 45 -25.86 21.17 3.48
N SER A 46 -25.40 22.36 3.08
CA SER A 46 -26.22 23.56 3.04
C SER A 46 -27.42 23.37 2.10
N LEU A 47 -27.22 22.82 0.90
CA LEU A 47 -28.30 22.50 -0.04
C LEU A 47 -29.30 21.48 0.52
N GLN A 48 -28.83 20.41 1.17
CA GLN A 48 -29.69 19.43 1.83
C GLN A 48 -30.50 20.05 2.99
N SER A 49 -29.94 21.04 3.69
CA SER A 49 -30.65 21.74 4.77
C SER A 49 -31.76 22.67 4.27
N MET A 50 -31.71 23.06 2.99
CA MET A 50 -32.73 23.88 2.33
C MET A 50 -33.96 23.07 1.89
N GLY A 51 -33.96 21.75 2.09
CA GLY A 51 -35.02 20.82 1.70
C GLY A 51 -34.64 19.96 0.50
N GLU A 52 -35.62 19.64 -0.35
CA GLU A 52 -35.48 18.73 -1.50
C GLU A 52 -34.87 19.44 -2.74
N VAL A 53 -33.78 20.19 -2.55
CA VAL A 53 -33.11 20.91 -3.65
C VAL A 53 -32.23 19.97 -4.48
N ILE A 54 -31.62 18.99 -3.84
CA ILE A 54 -30.76 17.98 -4.47
C ILE A 54 -30.97 16.62 -3.82
N ASN A 55 -30.83 15.54 -4.60
CA ASN A 55 -30.67 14.19 -4.07
C ASN A 55 -29.18 13.88 -3.91
N CYS A 56 -28.81 13.22 -2.82
CA CYS A 56 -27.44 12.81 -2.54
C CYS A 56 -27.40 11.37 -2.04
N GLU A 57 -26.44 10.61 -2.53
CA GLU A 57 -26.09 9.29 -2.01
C GLU A 57 -24.65 9.32 -1.49
N GLN A 58 -24.43 8.77 -0.30
CA GLN A 58 -23.08 8.64 0.24
C GLN A 58 -22.40 7.42 -0.37
N VAL A 59 -21.39 7.65 -1.19
CA VAL A 59 -20.55 6.60 -1.78
C VAL A 59 -19.24 6.50 -1.01
N THR A 60 -18.83 5.29 -0.66
CA THR A 60 -17.51 5.01 -0.09
C THR A 60 -16.69 4.21 -1.09
N GLU A 61 -15.51 4.71 -1.43
CA GLU A 61 -14.55 4.02 -2.29
C GLU A 61 -13.41 3.45 -1.43
N THR A 62 -12.98 2.22 -1.74
CA THR A 62 -11.81 1.59 -1.12
C THR A 62 -10.74 1.42 -2.19
N VAL A 63 -9.62 2.11 -2.01
CA VAL A 63 -8.45 2.02 -2.90
C VAL A 63 -7.32 1.30 -2.16
N TYR A 64 -6.62 0.41 -2.86
CA TYR A 64 -5.47 -0.32 -2.34
C TYR A 64 -4.19 0.18 -3.01
N GLU A 65 -3.24 0.65 -2.20
CA GLU A 65 -1.93 1.09 -2.66
C GLU A 65 -0.82 0.27 -1.99
N LEU A 66 0.30 0.08 -2.69
CA LEU A 66 1.45 -0.58 -2.11
C LEU A 66 2.12 0.35 -1.08
N THR A 67 2.32 -0.18 0.14
CA THR A 67 3.21 0.44 1.11
C THR A 67 4.64 0.48 0.59
N ASN A 68 5.51 1.28 1.20
CA ASN A 68 6.94 1.31 0.84
C ASN A 68 7.58 -0.09 0.88
N GLU A 69 7.21 -0.91 1.87
CA GLU A 69 7.66 -2.30 1.94
C GLU A 69 7.06 -3.15 0.81
N GLY A 70 5.77 -3.00 0.50
CA GLY A 70 5.12 -3.69 -0.61
C GLY A 70 5.75 -3.36 -1.96
N GLN A 71 6.13 -2.11 -2.19
CA GLN A 71 6.86 -1.67 -3.38
C GLN A 71 8.25 -2.32 -3.46
N ASP A 72 8.99 -2.35 -2.35
CA ASP A 72 10.30 -3.00 -2.27
C ASP A 72 10.21 -4.51 -2.55
N VAL A 73 9.22 -5.19 -1.97
CA VAL A 73 8.96 -6.62 -2.20
C VAL A 73 8.55 -6.88 -3.65
N ALA A 74 7.70 -6.06 -4.25
CA ALA A 74 7.31 -6.20 -5.64
C ALA A 74 8.49 -6.04 -6.61
N LYS A 75 9.44 -5.16 -6.28
CA LYS A 75 10.62 -4.88 -7.11
C LYS A 75 11.76 -5.88 -6.91
N ASN A 76 12.04 -6.24 -5.67
CA ASN A 76 13.25 -6.98 -5.27
C ASN A 76 12.95 -8.43 -4.84
N GLY A 77 11.68 -8.82 -4.78
CA GLY A 77 11.24 -10.10 -4.24
C GLY A 77 11.05 -10.06 -2.72
N SER A 78 10.43 -11.11 -2.19
CA SER A 78 10.19 -11.25 -0.75
C SER A 78 11.50 -11.31 0.05
N HIS A 79 11.44 -10.91 1.32
CA HIS A 79 12.61 -10.88 2.20
C HIS A 79 13.30 -12.24 2.28
N GLU A 80 12.53 -13.33 2.40
CA GLU A 80 13.05 -14.70 2.43
C GLU A 80 13.74 -15.12 1.13
N PHE A 81 13.19 -14.71 -0.01
CA PHE A 81 13.76 -15.02 -1.32
C PHE A 81 15.08 -14.25 -1.52
N ARG A 82 15.13 -12.99 -1.10
CA ARG A 82 16.34 -12.17 -1.14
C ARG A 82 17.45 -12.75 -0.27
N VAL A 83 17.13 -13.15 0.97
CA VAL A 83 18.09 -13.82 1.85
C VAL A 83 18.58 -15.13 1.22
N TYR A 84 17.69 -15.96 0.68
CA TYR A 84 18.08 -17.19 -0.01
C TYR A 84 19.04 -16.92 -1.18
N SER A 85 18.72 -15.90 -1.98
CA SER A 85 19.49 -15.51 -3.17
C SER A 85 20.87 -14.96 -2.82
N ALA A 86 21.00 -14.27 -1.68
CA ALA A 86 22.26 -13.75 -1.18
C ALA A 86 23.23 -14.84 -0.66
N VAL A 87 22.73 -16.00 -0.23
CA VAL A 87 23.60 -17.07 0.33
C VAL A 87 24.34 -17.82 -0.80
N PRO A 88 25.67 -17.78 -0.90
CA PRO A 88 26.42 -18.52 -1.92
C PRO A 88 26.49 -20.02 -1.58
N ALA A 89 26.92 -20.84 -2.54
CA ALA A 89 27.03 -22.30 -2.35
C ALA A 89 28.00 -22.69 -1.22
N CYS A 90 29.04 -21.89 -0.98
CA CYS A 90 29.99 -22.09 0.13
C CYS A 90 29.45 -21.61 1.50
N GLY A 91 28.23 -21.07 1.54
CA GLY A 91 27.63 -20.48 2.73
C GLY A 91 28.16 -19.09 3.06
N VAL A 92 27.47 -18.41 3.97
CA VAL A 92 27.79 -17.05 4.43
C VAL A 92 27.64 -16.94 5.94
N SER A 93 28.38 -16.03 6.57
CA SER A 93 28.19 -15.74 7.99
C SER A 93 26.83 -15.10 8.24
N GLN A 94 26.20 -15.41 9.37
CA GLN A 94 24.89 -14.84 9.69
C GLN A 94 24.92 -13.31 9.77
N ASN A 95 25.97 -12.72 10.36
CA ASN A 95 26.07 -11.26 10.49
C ASN A 95 26.14 -10.55 9.13
N SER A 96 26.97 -11.06 8.21
CA SER A 96 27.09 -10.47 6.87
C SER A 96 25.77 -10.46 6.11
N LEU A 97 24.93 -11.46 6.33
CA LEU A 97 23.63 -11.59 5.68
C LEU A 97 22.59 -10.64 6.30
N LEU A 98 22.69 -10.35 7.60
CA LEU A 98 21.78 -9.43 8.30
C LEU A 98 22.05 -7.96 7.96
N ASP A 99 23.28 -7.63 7.57
CA ASP A 99 23.70 -6.26 7.24
C ASP A 99 23.44 -5.90 5.76
N GLU A 100 23.01 -6.86 4.93
CA GLU A 100 22.91 -6.69 3.47
C GLU A 100 21.73 -5.83 3.03
N PHE A 101 20.58 -5.93 3.72
CA PHE A 101 19.41 -5.11 3.43
C PHE A 101 18.46 -4.99 4.63
N PRO A 102 17.63 -3.93 4.68
CA PRO A 102 16.57 -3.81 5.68
C PRO A 102 15.68 -5.06 5.68
N ASN A 103 15.24 -5.52 6.86
CA ASN A 103 14.41 -6.73 7.00
C ASN A 103 15.10 -8.08 6.65
N ALA A 104 16.41 -8.12 6.41
CA ALA A 104 17.14 -9.38 6.24
C ALA A 104 16.94 -10.37 7.41
N LYS A 105 16.79 -9.85 8.65
CA LYS A 105 16.44 -10.68 9.82
C LYS A 105 15.08 -11.39 9.70
N ILE A 106 14.11 -10.69 9.13
CA ILE A 106 12.77 -11.24 8.88
C ILE A 106 12.86 -12.29 7.77
N GLY A 107 13.57 -11.96 6.68
CA GLY A 107 13.82 -12.88 5.58
C GLY A 107 14.52 -14.17 6.02
N LEU A 108 15.54 -14.07 6.87
CA LEU A 108 16.25 -15.22 7.41
C LEU A 108 15.32 -16.12 8.23
N SER A 109 14.53 -15.52 9.14
CA SER A 109 13.56 -16.27 9.95
C SER A 109 12.54 -17.03 9.09
N LYS A 110 11.99 -16.35 8.07
CA LYS A 110 11.01 -16.95 7.14
C LYS A 110 11.64 -18.04 6.26
N ALA A 111 12.83 -17.82 5.73
CA ALA A 111 13.55 -18.80 4.91
C ALA A 111 13.95 -20.06 5.70
N LEU A 112 14.32 -19.91 6.98
CA LEU A 112 14.57 -21.04 7.88
C LEU A 112 13.29 -21.82 8.20
N ALA A 113 12.18 -21.13 8.49
CA ALA A 113 10.88 -21.76 8.71
C ALA A 113 10.38 -22.51 7.47
N ALA A 114 10.67 -21.97 6.28
CA ALA A 114 10.42 -22.63 4.98
C ALA A 114 11.40 -23.76 4.65
N ARG A 115 12.44 -23.97 5.48
CA ARG A 115 13.55 -24.92 5.24
C ARG A 115 14.33 -24.67 3.94
N TRP A 116 14.34 -23.44 3.44
CA TRP A 116 15.15 -23.05 2.30
C TRP A 116 16.62 -22.87 2.67
N LEU A 117 16.86 -22.54 3.93
CA LEU A 117 18.18 -22.33 4.51
C LEU A 117 18.39 -23.26 5.71
N LYS A 118 19.66 -23.49 6.04
CA LYS A 118 20.09 -24.21 7.25
C LYS A 118 21.23 -23.47 7.95
N ILE A 119 21.23 -23.52 9.28
CA ILE A 119 22.31 -23.01 10.12
C ILE A 119 23.24 -24.16 10.49
N VAL A 120 24.53 -23.98 10.23
CA VAL A 120 25.58 -24.89 10.70
C VAL A 120 26.42 -24.13 11.71
N LYS A 121 26.51 -24.66 12.93
CA LYS A 121 27.35 -24.09 13.99
C LYS A 121 28.78 -24.57 13.79
N ASP A 122 29.69 -23.64 13.52
CA ASP A 122 31.12 -23.90 13.50
C ASP A 122 31.73 -23.41 14.83
N PRO A 123 32.34 -24.29 15.65
CA PRO A 123 32.98 -23.90 16.90
C PRO A 123 34.10 -22.87 16.74
N ALA A 124 34.75 -22.81 15.57
CA ALA A 124 35.87 -21.91 15.29
C ALA A 124 35.44 -20.61 14.59
N ASN A 125 34.43 -20.66 13.72
CA ASN A 125 34.04 -19.53 12.85
C ASN A 125 32.62 -18.99 13.07
N GLY A 126 31.90 -19.46 14.09
CA GLY A 126 30.54 -19.03 14.39
C GLY A 126 29.47 -19.64 13.47
N PRO A 127 28.19 -19.24 13.61
CA PRO A 127 27.11 -19.80 12.81
C PRO A 127 27.21 -19.37 11.33
N LYS A 128 27.21 -20.37 10.44
CA LYS A 128 27.17 -20.19 8.98
C LYS A 128 25.82 -20.63 8.41
N ILE A 129 25.33 -19.88 7.43
CA ILE A 129 24.07 -20.11 6.73
C ILE A 129 24.37 -20.75 5.38
N TYR A 130 23.65 -21.80 5.03
CA TYR A 130 23.75 -22.49 3.74
C TYR A 130 22.37 -22.66 3.10
N ARG A 131 22.31 -22.69 1.77
CA ARG A 131 21.12 -23.14 1.04
C ARG A 131 20.85 -24.61 1.33
N ALA A 132 19.59 -24.94 1.61
CA ALA A 132 19.13 -26.30 1.88
C ALA A 132 18.35 -26.91 0.69
N VAL A 133 17.86 -26.06 -0.22
CA VAL A 133 17.12 -26.44 -1.43
C VAL A 133 17.70 -25.73 -2.66
N ILE A 134 17.42 -26.24 -3.86
CA ILE A 134 17.76 -25.59 -5.13
C ILE A 134 16.72 -24.54 -5.50
N SER A 135 17.07 -23.59 -6.37
CA SER A 135 16.25 -22.41 -6.65
C SER A 135 14.86 -22.73 -7.21
N SER A 136 14.71 -23.84 -7.96
CA SER A 136 13.42 -24.28 -8.51
C SER A 136 12.41 -24.60 -7.41
N ASP A 137 12.87 -25.19 -6.30
CA ASP A 137 11.99 -25.64 -5.21
C ASP A 137 11.48 -24.45 -4.40
N VAL A 138 12.29 -23.39 -4.30
CA VAL A 138 11.90 -22.12 -3.65
C VAL A 138 10.72 -21.49 -4.37
N ILE A 139 10.77 -21.41 -5.71
CA ILE A 139 9.72 -20.80 -6.53
C ILE A 139 8.40 -21.55 -6.39
N THR A 140 8.42 -22.88 -6.39
CA THR A 140 7.22 -23.71 -6.19
C THR A 140 6.60 -23.47 -4.81
N THR A 141 7.42 -23.42 -3.75
CA THR A 141 6.91 -23.16 -2.39
C THR A 141 6.37 -21.75 -2.18
N LEU A 142 6.79 -20.76 -2.98
CA LEU A 142 6.17 -19.44 -3.00
C LEU A 142 4.79 -19.51 -3.66
N SER A 143 4.68 -20.16 -4.83
CA SER A 143 3.39 -20.28 -5.54
C SER A 143 2.32 -21.04 -4.75
N ASP A 144 2.71 -21.98 -3.90
CA ASP A 144 1.79 -22.76 -3.07
C ASP A 144 1.31 -22.01 -1.81
N ARG A 145 2.00 -20.93 -1.40
CA ARG A 145 1.60 -20.10 -0.24
C ARG A 145 0.67 -18.95 -0.61
N ASP A 146 0.69 -18.54 -1.86
CA ASP A 146 -0.15 -17.45 -2.40
C ASP A 146 -1.51 -17.95 -2.91
N ARG A 147 -1.86 -19.23 -2.65
CA ARG A 147 -3.18 -19.84 -2.88
C ARG A 147 -3.92 -20.06 -1.57
#